data_AF-A0A917KBJ1-F1
#
_entry.id   AF-A0A917KBJ1-F1
#
_cell.length_a   1.000
_cell.length_b   1.000
_cell.length_c   1.000
_cell.angle_alpha   90.00
_cell.angle_beta   90.00
_cell.angle_gamma   90.00
#
_symmetry.space_group_name_H-M   'P 1'
#
loop_
_entity.id
_entity.type
_entity.pdbx_description
1 polymer ?
#
loop_
_entity_poly.entity_id
_entity_poly.type
_entity_poly.pdbx_seq_one_letter_code
_entity_poly.pdbx_strand_id
1 'polypeptide(L)' 'MQDRSWAVIATDGAFNTISHIGPDDWEEIASHDESALTALLEQAQQWEAVADPHGQSFPRAKCHDDKAIAVVRFN' A
#
# COMPACT_ATOMS: atom_id res chain seq x y z
N MET A 1 14.79 -0.40 -24.08
CA MET A 1 14.02 -0.32 -22.82
C MET A 1 14.95 0.36 -21.84
N GLN A 2 14.65 1.58 -21.39
CA GLN A 2 15.45 2.19 -20.32
C GLN A 2 15.06 1.47 -19.03
N ASP A 3 16.04 0.88 -18.36
CA ASP A 3 15.88 0.25 -17.07
C ASP A 3 15.70 1.36 -16.02
N ARG A 4 14.46 1.83 -15.84
CA ARG A 4 14.14 2.83 -14.83
C ARG A 4 14.18 2.13 -13.49
N SER A 5 15.31 2.23 -12.82
CA SER A 5 15.41 1.73 -11.46
C SER A 5 14.49 2.55 -10.57
N TRP A 6 13.66 1.87 -9.78
CA TRP A 6 12.80 2.48 -8.78
C TRP A 6 12.82 1.65 -7.50
N ALA A 7 12.40 2.25 -6.39
CA ALA A 7 12.18 1.58 -5.13
C ALA A 7 10.87 2.06 -4.51
N VAL A 8 10.08 1.12 -3.98
CA VAL A 8 8.93 1.42 -3.13
C VAL A 8 9.27 0.96 -1.72
N ILE A 9 9.10 1.85 -0.75
CA ILE A 9 9.30 1.56 0.67
C ILE A 9 7.95 1.73 1.34
N ALA A 10 7.48 0.70 2.03
CA ALA A 10 6.20 0.70 2.74
C ALA A 10 6.40 0.15 4.16
N THR A 11 5.61 0.64 5.13
CA THR A 11 5.49 -0.04 6.42
C THR A 11 4.79 -1.38 6.22
N ASP A 12 4.97 -2.33 7.14
CA ASP A 12 4.27 -3.61 7.10
C ASP A 12 2.74 -3.44 7.14
N GLY A 13 2.23 -2.47 7.91
CA GLY A 13 0.82 -2.10 7.93
C GLY A 13 0.28 -1.58 6.59
N ALA A 14 1.13 -0.94 5.76
CA ALA A 14 0.74 -0.53 4.41
C ALA A 14 0.88 -1.68 3.41
N PHE A 15 2.06 -2.32 3.36
CA PHE A 15 2.38 -3.39 2.41
C PHE A 15 1.37 -4.54 2.48
N ASN A 16 1.12 -5.07 3.69
CA ASN A 16 0.26 -6.23 3.87
C ASN A 16 -1.17 -5.96 3.42
N THR A 17 -1.73 -4.80 3.77
CA THR A 17 -3.12 -4.46 3.45
C THR A 17 -3.27 -4.09 1.96
N ILE A 18 -2.32 -3.35 1.38
CA ILE A 18 -2.33 -3.01 -0.06
C ILE A 18 -2.26 -4.28 -0.92
N SER A 19 -1.32 -5.19 -0.64
CA SER A 19 -1.20 -6.48 -1.35
C SER A 19 -2.42 -7.38 -1.15
N HIS A 20 -3.17 -7.21 -0.06
CA HIS A 20 -4.39 -7.99 0.17
C HIS A 20 -5.58 -7.48 -0.65
N ILE A 21 -5.76 -6.15 -0.75
CA ILE A 21 -6.95 -5.55 -1.39
C ILE A 21 -6.78 -5.29 -2.89
N GLY A 22 -5.55 -5.19 -3.38
CA GLY A 22 -5.23 -4.85 -4.76
C GLY A 22 -4.31 -5.87 -5.44
N PRO A 23 -4.16 -5.79 -6.77
CA PRO A 23 -3.15 -6.57 -7.48
C PRO A 23 -1.74 -6.13 -7.02
N ASP A 24 -0.83 -7.10 -6.93
CA ASP A 24 0.57 -6.95 -6.54
C ASP A 24 1.42 -6.23 -7.64
N ASP A 25 0.88 -5.15 -8.23
CA ASP A 25 1.54 -4.37 -9.28
C ASP A 25 2.33 -3.20 -8.68
N TRP A 26 3.46 -3.54 -8.08
CA TRP A 26 4.39 -2.58 -7.49
C TRP A 26 5.05 -1.68 -8.53
N GLU A 27 5.08 -2.07 -9.81
CA GLU A 27 5.59 -1.25 -10.90
C GLU A 27 4.61 -0.09 -11.22
N GLU A 28 3.30 -0.37 -11.21
CA GLU A 28 2.28 0.67 -11.30
C GLU A 28 2.37 1.64 -10.12
N ILE A 29 2.47 1.12 -8.89
CA ILE A 29 2.63 1.95 -7.67
C ILE A 29 3.89 2.81 -7.77
N ALA A 30 4.98 2.28 -8.31
CA ALA A 30 6.21 3.04 -8.54
C ALA A 30 6.03 4.18 -9.54
N SER A 31 4.93 4.25 -10.28
CA SER A 31 4.56 5.36 -11.17
C SER A 31 3.62 6.41 -10.53
N HIS A 32 3.05 6.13 -9.35
CA HIS A 32 2.13 7.03 -8.64
C HIS A 32 2.78 8.33 -8.15
N ASP A 33 2.01 9.41 -8.19
CA ASP A 33 2.37 10.65 -7.50
C ASP A 33 1.92 10.62 -6.03
N GLU A 34 2.25 11.67 -5.27
CA GLU A 34 1.89 11.79 -3.85
C GLU A 34 0.38 11.66 -3.60
N SER A 35 -0.46 12.18 -4.50
CA SER A 35 -1.91 12.12 -4.35
C SER A 35 -2.44 10.70 -4.54
N ALA A 36 -1.91 9.98 -5.53
CA ALA A 36 -2.25 8.59 -5.78
C ALA A 36 -1.74 7.66 -4.66
N LEU A 37 -0.56 7.93 -4.11
CA LEU A 37 -0.05 7.20 -2.94
C LEU A 37 -0.89 7.46 -1.69
N THR A 38 -1.34 8.71 -1.47
CA THR A 38 -2.23 9.06 -0.36
C THR A 38 -3.57 8.34 -0.50
N ALA A 39 -4.17 8.36 -1.69
CA ALA A 39 -5.42 7.67 -1.96
C ALA A 39 -5.30 6.16 -1.73
N LEU A 40 -4.15 5.56 -2.07
CA LEU A 40 -3.88 4.14 -1.81
C LEU A 40 -3.84 3.82 -0.31
N LEU A 41 -3.19 4.67 0.50
CA LEU A 41 -3.20 4.52 1.96
C LEU A 41 -4.61 4.68 2.55
N GLU A 42 -5.39 5.64 2.05
CA GLU A 42 -6.77 5.85 2.46
C GLU A 42 -7.66 4.66 2.12
N GLN A 43 -7.49 4.06 0.94
CA GLN A 43 -8.20 2.83 0.56
C GLN A 43 -7.88 1.66 1.48
N ALA A 44 -6.60 1.46 1.81
CA ALA A 44 -6.18 0.44 2.76
C ALA A 44 -6.79 0.67 4.15
N GLN A 45 -6.74 1.92 4.64
CA GLN A 45 -7.34 2.29 5.93
C GLN A 45 -8.86 2.08 5.94
N GLN A 46 -9.55 2.49 4.87
CA GLN A 46 -11.00 2.39 4.76
C GLN A 46 -11.47 0.94 4.66
N TRP A 47 -10.74 0.10 3.93
CA TRP A 47 -11.04 -1.32 3.84
C TRP A 47 -10.94 -1.98 5.21
N GLU A 48 -9.87 -1.72 5.95
CA GLU A 48 -9.75 -2.23 7.33
C GLU A 48 -10.90 -1.73 8.21
N ALA A 49 -11.37 -0.49 8.03
CA ALA A 49 -12.39 0.10 8.91
C ALA A 49 -13.81 -0.39 8.62
N VAL A 50 -14.11 -0.67 7.36
CA VAL A 50 -15.48 -0.95 6.91
C VAL A 50 -15.66 -2.39 6.46
N ALA A 51 -14.71 -2.93 5.70
CA ALA A 51 -14.83 -4.26 5.13
C ALA A 51 -14.32 -5.36 6.08
N ASP A 52 -13.26 -5.07 6.86
CA ASP A 52 -12.67 -6.05 7.78
C ASP A 52 -12.24 -5.46 9.14
N PRO A 53 -13.17 -4.83 9.90
CA PRO A 53 -12.86 -4.14 11.16
C PRO A 53 -12.27 -5.05 12.25
N HIS A 54 -12.50 -6.35 12.15
CA HIS A 54 -12.11 -7.33 13.15
C HIS A 54 -11.04 -8.31 12.65
N GLY A 55 -10.46 -8.07 11.47
CA GLY A 55 -9.42 -8.96 10.93
C GLY A 55 -9.91 -10.39 10.71
N GLN A 56 -11.17 -10.58 10.32
CA GLN A 56 -11.73 -11.91 10.05
C GLN A 56 -11.41 -12.36 8.64
N SER A 57 -11.48 -11.43 7.68
CA SER A 57 -11.16 -11.70 6.27
C SER A 57 -9.65 -11.73 6.03
N PHE A 58 -8.91 -10.82 6.67
CA PHE A 58 -7.44 -10.81 6.68
C PHE A 58 -6.92 -10.86 8.12
N PRO A 59 -6.70 -12.07 8.67
CA PRO A 59 -6.24 -12.26 10.05
C PRO A 59 -4.96 -11.50 10.38
N ARG A 60 -5.05 -10.61 11.37
CA ARG A 60 -3.94 -9.76 11.83
C ARG A 60 -4.06 -9.43 13.31
N ALA A 61 -2.91 -9.29 13.98
CA ALA A 61 -2.85 -9.01 15.42
C ALA A 61 -3.23 -7.56 15.76
N LYS A 62 -3.04 -6.63 14.82
CA LYS A 62 -3.43 -5.23 14.94
C LYS A 62 -4.26 -4.82 13.72
N CYS A 63 -5.44 -4.25 13.96
CA CYS A 63 -6.15 -3.48 12.95
C CYS A 63 -5.68 -2.03 13.02
N HIS A 64 -5.64 -1.31 11.89
CA HIS A 64 -5.31 0.11 11.85
C HIS A 64 -3.89 0.44 12.32
N ASP A 65 -2.90 -0.40 12.02
CA ASP A 65 -1.50 -0.02 12.26
C ASP A 65 -1.13 1.20 11.39
N ASP A 66 -0.13 1.95 11.82
CA ASP A 66 0.34 3.14 11.11
C ASP A 66 0.84 2.77 9.70
N LYS A 67 0.36 3.50 8.69
CA LYS A 67 0.64 3.22 7.28
C LYS A 67 1.45 4.34 6.66
N ALA A 68 2.56 3.98 6.02
CA ALA A 68 3.34 4.89 5.19
C ALA A 68 3.83 4.17 3.94
N ILE A 69 3.92 4.92 2.84
CA ILE A 69 4.50 4.48 1.59
C ILE A 69 5.30 5.63 0.96
N ALA A 70 6.44 5.30 0.36
CA ALA A 70 7.28 6.23 -0.37
C ALA A 70 7.78 5.58 -1.65
N VAL A 71 7.82 6.38 -2.73
CA VAL A 71 8.34 5.96 -4.03
C VAL A 71 9.60 6.77 -4.34
N VAL A 72 10.67 6.07 -4.71
CA VAL A 72 11.93 6.65 -5.17
C VAL A 72 12.16 6.20 -6.61
N ARG A 73 12.42 7.16 -7.50
CA ARG A 73 12.77 6.89 -8.90
C ARG A 73 14.20 7.34 -9.12
N PHE A 74 15.03 6.44 -9.64
CA PHE A 74 16.40 6.74 -10.03
C PHE A 74 16.40 7.20 -11.49
N ASN A 75 17.03 8.35 -11.73
CA ASN A 75 17.14 8.96 -13.06
C ASN A 75 18.23 8.30 -13.90
#